data_AF-A0A0K2RHF6-F1
#
_entry.id   AF-A0A0K2RHF6-F1
#
_cell.length_a   1.000
_cell.length_b   1.000
_cell.length_c   1.000
_cell.angle_alpha   90.00
_cell.angle_beta   90.00
_cell.angle_gamma   90.00
#
_symmetry.space_group_name_H-M   'P 1'
#
loop_
_entity.id
_entity.type
_entity.pdbx_description
1 polymer ?
#
loop_
_entity_poly.entity_id
_entity_poly.type
_entity_poly.pdbx_seq_one_letter_code
_entity_poly.pdbx_strand_id
1 'polypeptide(L)'
;METSGDAKDVAAVLHARLANFSSRMPAGDRTVIPEPLHTNRPDLADMINQVTHKIRQRAKQVVTAALTQDTEWKRKLVQTLPPNATRTDTARQVARVAIYRDRWGINDSPLPLGPAPADHDWEQSSQYEHLKRVADRASSQATRQQQPGEWLEDSISRQDSPITVGWQL
;
A
#
# COMPACT_ATOMS: atom_id res chain seq x y z
N MET A 1 44.45 17.24 12.97
CA MET A 1 43.78 17.63 11.70
C MET A 1 42.63 16.66 11.49
N GLU A 2 41.44 17.03 11.95
CA GLU A 2 40.23 16.18 11.92
C GLU A 2 39.15 16.90 11.11
N THR A 3 38.78 16.37 9.95
CA THR A 3 37.67 16.88 9.11
C THR A 3 36.75 15.76 8.62
N SER A 4 36.73 14.62 9.33
CA SER A 4 35.88 13.47 8.93
C SER A 4 34.46 13.50 9.53
N GLY A 5 34.18 14.37 10.50
CA GLY A 5 32.87 14.45 11.18
C GLY A 5 31.81 15.13 10.33
N ASP A 6 32.16 16.26 9.70
CA ASP A 6 31.24 17.11 8.93
C ASP A 6 30.75 16.41 7.64
N ALA A 7 31.64 15.72 6.92
CA ALA A 7 31.28 14.98 5.70
C ALA A 7 30.34 13.79 5.96
N LYS A 8 30.44 13.14 7.14
CA LYS A 8 29.52 12.05 7.53
C LYS A 8 28.14 12.59 7.88
N ASP A 9 28.07 13.76 8.50
CA ASP A 9 26.81 14.40 8.87
C ASP A 9 26.06 14.93 7.62
N VAL A 10 26.77 15.58 6.70
CA VAL A 10 26.16 16.03 5.44
C VAL A 10 25.64 14.85 4.60
N ALA A 11 26.40 13.76 4.51
CA ALA A 11 25.93 12.54 3.84
C ALA A 11 24.71 11.96 4.56
N ALA A 12 24.71 11.86 5.90
CA ALA A 12 23.58 11.38 6.67
C ALA A 12 22.33 12.25 6.50
N VAL A 13 22.47 13.58 6.45
CA VAL A 13 21.39 14.53 6.21
C VAL A 13 20.86 14.41 4.79
N LEU A 14 21.73 14.26 3.78
CA LEU A 14 21.31 14.02 2.40
C LEU A 14 20.59 12.68 2.27
N HIS A 15 21.09 11.62 2.91
CA HIS A 15 20.43 10.31 2.97
C HIS A 15 19.08 10.41 3.68
N ALA A 16 18.99 11.09 4.81
CA ALA A 16 17.73 11.28 5.54
C ALA A 16 16.71 12.11 4.74
N ARG A 17 17.16 13.15 4.04
CA ARG A 17 16.32 13.97 3.16
C ARG A 17 15.87 13.20 1.93
N LEU A 18 16.76 12.42 1.31
CA LEU A 18 16.42 11.57 0.17
C LEU A 18 15.49 10.43 0.59
N ALA A 19 15.68 9.85 1.77
CA ALA A 19 14.79 8.83 2.35
C ALA A 19 13.41 9.42 2.66
N ASN A 20 13.35 10.59 3.29
CA ASN A 20 12.09 11.29 3.55
C ASN A 20 11.40 11.74 2.26
N PHE A 21 12.17 12.17 1.25
CA PHE A 21 11.63 12.50 -0.06
C PHE A 21 11.09 11.25 -0.78
N SER A 22 11.82 10.14 -0.74
CA SER A 22 11.41 8.87 -1.36
C SER A 22 10.23 8.21 -0.65
N SER A 23 10.10 8.36 0.67
CA SER A 23 8.99 7.82 1.47
C SER A 23 7.70 8.65 1.36
N ARG A 24 7.84 9.94 1.02
CA ARG A 24 6.76 10.92 0.77
C ARG A 24 6.37 11.02 -0.69
N MET A 25 7.25 10.66 -1.62
CA MET A 25 6.82 10.36 -2.99
C MET A 25 5.73 9.29 -2.88
N PRO A 26 4.59 9.45 -3.57
CA PRO A 26 3.77 8.28 -3.82
C PRO A 26 4.75 7.27 -4.41
N ALA A 27 4.88 6.08 -3.80
CA ALA A 27 5.39 4.93 -4.53
C ALA A 27 4.34 4.69 -5.62
N GLY A 28 4.33 5.56 -6.61
CA GLY A 28 3.26 5.78 -7.54
C GLY A 28 3.25 4.57 -8.38
N ASP A 29 2.38 3.62 -8.02
CA ASP A 29 2.23 2.30 -8.60
C ASP A 29 3.55 1.86 -9.22
N ARG A 30 4.65 1.87 -8.42
CA ARG A 30 5.98 1.60 -8.95
C ARG A 30 5.91 0.15 -9.29
N THR A 31 5.46 -0.11 -10.51
CA THR A 31 5.14 -1.42 -10.96
C THR A 31 6.41 -2.19 -10.71
N VAL A 32 6.25 -3.39 -10.21
CA VAL A 32 7.34 -4.35 -10.04
C VAL A 32 8.17 -4.49 -11.33
N ILE A 33 7.56 -4.09 -12.43
CA ILE A 33 8.14 -3.82 -13.72
C ILE A 33 8.90 -2.49 -13.71
N PRO A 34 10.23 -2.49 -13.90
CA PRO A 34 11.00 -1.26 -14.03
C PRO A 34 10.42 -0.39 -15.15
N GLU A 35 10.36 0.91 -14.87
CA GLU A 35 10.07 1.95 -15.86
C GLU A 35 11.00 1.74 -17.07
N PRO A 36 10.52 1.96 -18.32
CA PRO A 36 11.34 1.71 -19.50
C PRO A 36 12.65 2.50 -19.42
N LEU A 37 13.78 1.81 -19.29
CA LEU A 37 15.08 2.45 -19.33
C LEU A 37 15.43 2.71 -20.79
N HIS A 38 15.40 3.97 -21.19
CA HIS A 38 15.78 4.39 -22.53
C HIS A 38 17.30 4.55 -22.61
N THR A 39 17.91 3.93 -23.62
CA THR A 39 19.35 4.06 -23.92
C THR A 39 19.56 4.26 -25.41
N ASN A 40 20.53 5.10 -25.77
CA ASN A 40 20.91 5.38 -27.15
C ASN A 40 21.84 4.30 -27.74
N ARG A 41 22.21 3.30 -26.92
CA ARG A 41 23.05 2.18 -27.32
C ARG A 41 22.19 0.94 -27.64
N PRO A 42 22.16 0.47 -28.91
CA PRO A 42 21.26 -0.61 -29.30
C PRO A 42 21.55 -1.93 -28.59
N ASP A 43 22.82 -2.24 -28.35
CA ASP A 43 23.25 -3.43 -27.61
C ASP A 43 22.76 -3.44 -26.15
N LEU A 44 22.78 -2.27 -25.49
CA LEU A 44 22.25 -2.12 -24.14
C LEU A 44 20.72 -2.14 -24.14
N ALA A 45 20.07 -1.60 -25.18
CA ALA A 45 18.62 -1.61 -25.30
C ALA A 45 18.08 -3.05 -25.35
N ASP A 46 18.72 -3.91 -26.15
CA ASP A 46 18.35 -5.33 -26.25
C ASP A 46 18.52 -6.06 -24.91
N MET A 47 19.61 -5.79 -24.21
CA MET A 47 19.86 -6.39 -22.89
C MET A 47 18.82 -5.94 -21.85
N ILE A 48 18.53 -4.63 -21.79
CA ILE A 48 17.49 -4.06 -20.92
C ILE A 48 16.13 -4.68 -21.24
N ASN A 49 15.78 -4.81 -22.51
CA ASN A 49 14.53 -5.41 -22.96
C ASN A 49 14.42 -6.88 -22.52
N GLN A 50 15.49 -7.66 -22.68
CA GLN A 50 15.53 -9.06 -22.26
C GLN A 50 15.38 -9.21 -20.74
N VAL A 51 16.12 -8.41 -19.96
CA VAL A 51 16.04 -8.44 -18.49
C VAL A 51 14.64 -8.02 -18.03
N THR A 52 14.11 -6.93 -18.60
CA THR A 52 12.77 -6.44 -18.30
C THR A 52 11.71 -7.49 -18.63
N HIS A 53 11.83 -8.18 -19.77
CA HIS A 53 10.94 -9.27 -20.15
C HIS A 53 10.99 -10.41 -19.13
N LYS A 54 12.18 -10.85 -18.73
CA LYS A 54 12.35 -11.91 -17.71
C LYS A 54 11.75 -11.52 -16.36
N ILE A 55 11.97 -10.29 -15.91
CA ILE A 55 11.38 -9.77 -14.66
C ILE A 55 9.85 -9.78 -14.75
N ARG A 56 9.28 -9.31 -15.88
CA ARG A 56 7.82 -9.32 -16.12
C ARG A 56 7.25 -10.72 -16.09
N GLN A 57 7.91 -11.69 -16.74
CA GLN A 57 7.46 -13.08 -16.75
C GLN A 57 7.49 -13.69 -15.36
N ARG A 58 8.57 -13.49 -14.60
CA ARG A 58 8.67 -13.95 -13.21
C ARG A 58 7.58 -13.34 -12.34
N ALA A 59 7.37 -12.03 -12.41
CA ALA A 59 6.32 -11.34 -11.66
C ALA A 59 4.93 -11.91 -11.99
N LYS A 60 4.64 -12.17 -13.27
CA LYS A 60 3.39 -12.80 -13.70
C LYS A 60 3.21 -14.19 -13.07
N GLN A 61 4.25 -15.03 -13.11
CA GLN A 61 4.22 -16.37 -12.52
C GLN A 61 3.95 -16.32 -11.01
N VAL A 62 4.66 -15.44 -10.28
CA VAL A 62 4.49 -15.23 -8.85
C VAL A 62 3.06 -14.80 -8.51
N VAL A 63 2.52 -13.83 -9.24
CA VAL A 63 1.14 -13.35 -9.04
C VAL A 63 0.12 -14.44 -9.33
N THR A 64 0.27 -15.16 -10.45
CA THR A 64 -0.64 -16.27 -10.79
C THR A 64 -0.61 -17.35 -9.72
N ALA A 65 0.57 -17.73 -9.22
CA ALA A 65 0.71 -18.71 -8.15
C ALA A 65 0.00 -18.22 -6.87
N ALA A 66 0.24 -16.99 -6.44
CA ALA A 66 -0.36 -16.44 -5.23
C ALA A 66 -1.89 -16.30 -5.30
N LEU A 67 -2.43 -15.93 -6.46
CA LEU A 67 -3.88 -15.84 -6.64
C LEU A 67 -4.55 -17.22 -6.61
N THR A 68 -3.86 -18.25 -7.10
CA THR A 68 -4.41 -19.61 -7.23
C THR A 68 -4.22 -20.44 -5.96
N GLN A 69 -3.08 -20.34 -5.30
CA GLN A 69 -2.73 -21.15 -4.13
C GLN A 69 -3.32 -20.57 -2.84
N ASP A 70 -3.96 -21.39 -2.01
CA ASP A 70 -4.48 -20.96 -0.71
C ASP A 70 -3.41 -21.06 0.40
N THR A 71 -2.57 -20.03 0.50
CA THR A 71 -1.51 -19.95 1.51
C THR A 71 -2.01 -19.31 2.80
N GLU A 72 -1.38 -19.63 3.94
CA GLU A 72 -1.73 -19.03 5.23
C GLU A 72 -1.56 -17.51 5.24
N TRP A 73 -0.46 -17.01 4.68
CA TRP A 73 -0.21 -15.56 4.58
C TRP A 73 -1.29 -14.85 3.77
N LYS A 74 -1.83 -15.50 2.73
CA LYS A 74 -2.92 -14.94 1.91
C LYS A 74 -4.21 -14.86 2.73
N ARG A 75 -4.55 -15.90 3.47
CA ARG A 75 -5.72 -15.89 4.38
C ARG A 75 -5.62 -14.79 5.43
N LYS A 76 -4.45 -14.63 6.06
CA LYS A 76 -4.19 -13.55 7.02
C LYS A 76 -4.28 -12.17 6.37
N LEU A 77 -3.75 -12.01 5.16
CA LEU A 77 -3.88 -10.75 4.41
C LEU A 77 -5.35 -10.42 4.16
N VAL A 78 -6.14 -11.38 3.68
CA VAL A 78 -7.58 -11.16 3.40
C VAL A 78 -8.34 -10.79 4.67
N GLN A 79 -8.01 -11.36 5.82
CA GLN A 79 -8.61 -10.99 7.11
C GLN A 79 -8.28 -9.55 7.55
N THR A 80 -7.12 -9.02 7.14
CA THR A 80 -6.76 -7.61 7.41
C THR A 80 -7.39 -6.63 6.43
N LEU A 81 -7.94 -7.10 5.31
CA LEU A 81 -8.60 -6.23 4.34
C LEU A 81 -10.02 -5.89 4.80
N PRO A 82 -10.56 -4.75 4.33
CA PRO A 82 -11.96 -4.42 4.52
C PRO A 82 -12.95 -5.55 4.21
N PRO A 83 -14.03 -5.70 5.00
CA PRO A 83 -15.09 -6.65 4.68
C PRO A 83 -15.81 -6.31 3.36
N ASN A 84 -15.77 -5.05 2.91
CA ASN A 84 -16.35 -4.60 1.64
C ASN A 84 -15.32 -4.48 0.50
N ALA A 85 -14.10 -5.00 0.65
CA ALA A 85 -13.10 -4.97 -0.40
C ALA A 85 -13.60 -5.73 -1.64
N THR A 86 -13.49 -5.12 -2.82
CA THR A 86 -13.86 -5.81 -4.06
C THR A 86 -12.89 -6.96 -4.34
N ARG A 87 -13.34 -7.98 -5.07
CA ARG A 87 -12.46 -9.08 -5.52
C ARG A 87 -11.22 -8.55 -6.26
N THR A 88 -11.38 -7.49 -7.03
CA THR A 88 -10.29 -6.83 -7.78
C THR A 88 -9.27 -6.17 -6.83
N ASP A 89 -9.74 -5.50 -5.78
CA ASP A 89 -8.87 -4.87 -4.79
C ASP A 89 -8.11 -5.92 -3.98
N THR A 90 -8.80 -6.97 -3.54
CA THR A 90 -8.17 -8.12 -2.87
C THR A 90 -7.10 -8.75 -3.76
N ALA A 91 -7.42 -9.03 -5.04
CA ALA A 91 -6.46 -9.60 -5.98
C ALA A 91 -5.24 -8.69 -6.20
N ARG A 92 -5.44 -7.37 -6.28
CA ARG A 92 -4.36 -6.39 -6.39
C ARG A 92 -3.46 -6.39 -5.16
N GLN A 93 -4.02 -6.46 -3.95
CA GLN A 93 -3.23 -6.52 -2.71
C GLN A 93 -2.46 -7.84 -2.60
N VAL A 94 -3.10 -8.97 -2.91
CA VAL A 94 -2.43 -10.28 -2.94
C VAL A 94 -1.25 -10.27 -3.93
N ALA A 95 -1.43 -9.70 -5.12
CA ALA A 95 -0.37 -9.57 -6.12
C ALA A 95 0.82 -8.73 -5.60
N ARG A 96 0.54 -7.58 -4.98
CA ARG A 96 1.58 -6.69 -4.41
C ARG A 96 2.38 -7.39 -3.31
N VAL A 97 1.70 -8.06 -2.39
CA VAL A 97 2.35 -8.80 -1.30
C VAL A 97 3.14 -10.00 -1.84
N ALA A 98 2.59 -10.75 -2.80
CA ALA A 98 3.28 -11.89 -3.40
C ALA A 98 4.61 -11.49 -4.05
N ILE A 99 4.62 -10.36 -4.76
CA ILE A 99 5.85 -9.88 -5.38
C ILE A 99 6.85 -9.37 -4.34
N TYR A 100 6.39 -8.64 -3.33
CA TYR A 100 7.25 -8.24 -2.22
C TYR A 100 7.92 -9.46 -1.58
N ARG A 101 7.15 -10.52 -1.34
CA ARG A 101 7.68 -11.78 -0.81
C ARG A 101 8.69 -12.45 -1.74
N ASP A 102 8.42 -12.53 -3.04
CA ASP A 102 9.39 -13.09 -4.02
C ASP A 102 10.69 -12.28 -4.05
N ARG A 103 10.59 -10.95 -4.01
CA ARG A 103 11.75 -10.05 -4.04
C ARG A 103 12.66 -10.22 -2.82
N TRP A 104 12.08 -10.38 -1.63
CA TRP A 104 12.82 -10.47 -0.37
C TRP A 104 12.99 -11.91 0.13
N GLY A 105 12.67 -12.91 -0.69
CA GLY A 105 12.84 -14.33 -0.34
C GLY A 105 11.97 -14.82 0.82
N ILE A 106 10.80 -14.21 1.02
CA ILE A 106 9.90 -14.51 2.14
C ILE A 106 8.99 -15.69 1.78
N ASN A 107 9.52 -16.90 1.95
CA ASN A 107 8.79 -18.12 1.61
C ASN A 107 8.08 -18.73 2.84
N ASP A 108 8.76 -18.81 3.98
CA ASP A 108 8.32 -19.62 5.12
C ASP A 108 7.59 -18.84 6.22
N SER A 109 7.32 -17.56 6.00
CA SER A 109 6.60 -16.74 6.98
C SER A 109 5.08 -16.80 6.77
N PRO A 110 4.29 -17.09 7.82
CA PRO A 110 2.83 -16.98 7.75
C PRO A 110 2.35 -15.53 7.79
N LEU A 111 3.22 -14.57 8.16
CA LEU A 111 2.88 -13.15 8.13
C LEU A 111 2.82 -12.66 6.68
N PRO A 112 1.79 -11.90 6.26
CA PRO A 112 1.68 -11.40 4.88
C PRO A 112 2.97 -10.76 4.37
N LEU A 113 3.52 -9.82 5.14
CA LEU A 113 4.75 -9.08 4.80
C LEU A 113 6.02 -9.67 5.42
N GLY A 114 5.98 -10.88 5.96
CA GLY A 114 7.13 -11.44 6.65
C GLY A 114 7.44 -10.78 8.00
N PRO A 115 8.59 -11.09 8.62
CA PRO A 115 9.08 -10.36 9.78
C PRO A 115 9.39 -8.90 9.42
N ALA A 116 9.42 -8.03 10.43
CA ALA A 116 9.88 -6.66 10.24
C ALA A 116 11.32 -6.68 9.68
N PRO A 117 11.64 -5.87 8.66
CA PRO A 117 12.99 -5.78 8.12
C PRO A 117 13.99 -5.28 9.18
N ALA A 118 15.26 -5.59 8.97
CA ALA A 118 16.32 -5.07 9.83
C ALA A 118 16.52 -3.56 9.61
N ASP A 119 16.94 -2.82 10.64
CA ASP A 119 17.09 -1.36 10.60
C ASP A 119 18.03 -0.85 9.49
N HIS A 120 18.98 -1.68 9.06
CA HIS A 120 19.94 -1.34 8.01
C HIS A 120 19.42 -1.62 6.59
N ASP A 121 18.32 -2.38 6.43
CA ASP A 121 17.69 -2.65 5.14
C ASP A 121 16.60 -1.61 4.84
N TRP A 122 17.06 -0.42 4.46
CA TRP A 122 16.20 0.74 4.21
C TRP A 122 15.23 0.51 3.05
N GLU A 123 15.61 -0.26 2.03
CA GLU A 123 14.77 -0.48 0.86
C GLU A 123 13.62 -1.42 1.21
N GLN A 124 13.92 -2.53 1.89
CA GLN A 124 12.88 -3.45 2.37
C GLN A 124 11.95 -2.74 3.35
N SER A 125 12.50 -1.97 4.29
CA SER A 125 11.74 -1.19 5.28
C SER A 125 10.77 -0.21 4.61
N SER A 126 11.23 0.53 3.60
CA SER A 126 10.40 1.50 2.88
C SER A 126 9.22 0.84 2.16
N GLN A 127 9.45 -0.33 1.54
CA GLN A 127 8.39 -1.10 0.87
C GLN A 127 7.42 -1.75 1.85
N TYR A 128 7.94 -2.29 2.95
CA TYR A 128 7.15 -2.86 4.04
C TYR A 128 6.18 -1.80 4.58
N GLU A 129 6.66 -0.61 4.93
CA GLU A 129 5.84 0.49 5.43
C GLU A 129 4.87 1.03 4.39
N HIS A 130 5.23 1.04 3.10
CA HIS A 130 4.30 1.41 2.04
C HIS A 130 3.13 0.43 1.94
N LEU A 131 3.41 -0.88 1.89
CA LEU A 131 2.38 -1.91 1.78
C LEU A 131 1.47 -1.95 3.01
N LYS A 132 2.05 -1.78 4.21
CA LYS A 132 1.31 -1.65 5.46
C LYS A 132 0.35 -0.46 5.42
N ARG A 133 0.82 0.74 5.06
CA ARG A 133 -0.03 1.93 4.91
C ARG A 133 -1.15 1.77 3.89
N VAL A 134 -0.91 1.06 2.80
CA VAL A 134 -1.94 0.78 1.78
C VAL A 134 -3.03 -0.13 2.34
N ALA A 135 -2.66 -1.16 3.10
CA ALA A 135 -3.62 -2.04 3.78
C ALA A 135 -4.41 -1.28 4.86
N ASP A 136 -3.74 -0.47 5.68
CA ASP A 136 -4.38 0.32 6.75
C ASP A 136 -5.36 1.37 6.19
N ARG A 137 -4.99 2.03 5.08
CA ARG A 137 -5.86 3.01 4.41
C ARG A 137 -7.09 2.36 3.81
N ALA A 138 -6.94 1.19 3.17
CA ALA A 138 -8.07 0.44 2.65
C ALA A 138 -9.06 0.11 3.79
N SER A 139 -8.54 -0.38 4.92
CA SER A 139 -9.30 -0.66 6.14
C SER A 139 -10.04 0.57 6.67
N SER A 140 -9.36 1.72 6.78
CA SER A 140 -9.94 2.96 7.31
C SER A 140 -11.02 3.57 6.41
N GLN A 141 -10.89 3.45 5.09
CA GLN A 141 -11.89 3.94 4.14
C GLN A 141 -13.18 3.12 4.19
N ALA A 142 -13.06 1.81 4.40
CA ALA A 142 -14.20 0.93 4.56
C ALA A 142 -15.01 1.22 5.82
N THR A 143 -14.34 1.45 6.96
CA THR A 143 -15.02 1.82 8.21
C THR A 143 -15.83 3.10 8.06
N ARG A 144 -15.34 4.10 7.31
CA ARG A 144 -16.09 5.34 7.01
C ARG A 144 -17.29 5.10 6.11
N GLN A 145 -17.21 4.18 5.15
CA GLN A 145 -18.34 3.84 4.27
C GLN A 145 -19.39 2.98 4.98
N GLN A 146 -19.01 2.26 6.03
CA GLN A 146 -19.90 1.47 6.88
C GLN A 146 -20.58 2.28 8.00
N GLN A 147 -20.44 3.61 8.02
CA GLN A 147 -21.31 4.49 8.79
C GLN A 147 -22.41 5.10 7.90
N PRO A 148 -23.50 4.38 7.57
CA PRO A 148 -24.75 5.00 7.16
C PRO A 148 -25.59 5.31 8.40
N GLY A 149 -25.86 6.59 8.64
CA GLY A 149 -26.98 7.05 9.47
C GLY A 149 -26.67 7.45 10.91
N GLU A 150 -25.91 8.52 11.11
CA GLU A 150 -25.96 9.33 12.35
C GLU A 150 -26.47 10.75 12.05
N TRP A 151 -27.38 10.84 11.07
CA TRP A 151 -28.08 12.07 10.69
C TRP A 151 -29.52 11.74 10.29
N LEU A 152 -30.37 11.28 11.22
CA LEU A 152 -31.84 11.47 11.13
C LEU A 152 -32.62 11.05 12.41
N GLU A 153 -32.32 11.55 13.61
CA GLU A 153 -33.23 11.31 14.76
C GLU A 153 -33.57 12.53 15.63
N ASP A 154 -33.34 13.78 15.17
CA ASP A 154 -33.66 14.96 15.99
C ASP A 154 -34.45 16.08 15.28
N SER A 155 -35.28 15.78 14.27
CA SER A 155 -35.96 16.88 13.54
C SER A 155 -37.38 16.64 13.02
N ILE A 156 -38.05 15.56 13.41
CA ILE A 156 -39.47 15.39 13.04
C ILE A 156 -40.29 14.88 14.23
N SER A 157 -40.32 15.66 15.30
CA SER A 157 -41.46 15.63 16.21
C SER A 157 -42.51 16.62 15.70
N ARG A 158 -43.46 16.05 14.96
CA ARG A 158 -44.85 16.50 14.86
C ARG A 158 -45.32 17.05 16.22
N GLN A 159 -45.71 18.32 16.26
CA GLN A 159 -46.88 18.73 17.01
C GLN A 159 -47.73 19.64 16.12
N ASP A 160 -48.54 19.00 15.29
CA ASP A 160 -49.86 19.49 14.97
C ASP A 160 -50.68 19.50 16.28
N SER A 161 -51.22 20.67 16.64
CA SER A 161 -52.41 20.75 17.48
C SER A 161 -53.18 22.01 17.08
N PRO A 162 -54.35 21.86 16.44
CA PRO A 162 -55.22 22.97 16.11
C PRO A 162 -56.26 23.15 17.23
N ILE A 163 -56.27 24.28 17.96
CA ILE A 163 -57.48 24.72 18.67
C ILE A 163 -57.60 26.25 18.64
N THR A 164 -58.57 26.69 17.85
CA THR A 164 -59.29 27.97 17.94
C THR A 164 -59.92 28.16 19.32
N VAL A 165 -59.61 29.26 20.01
CA VAL A 165 -60.60 30.16 20.66
C VAL A 165 -59.92 31.47 21.01
N GLY A 166 -60.53 32.59 20.58
CA GLY A 166 -60.11 33.93 20.99
C GLY A 166 -60.72 34.35 22.32
N TRP A 167 -60.15 35.38 22.95
CA TRP A 167 -60.85 36.39 23.73
C TRP A 167 -60.04 37.68 23.73
N GLN A 168 -60.76 38.79 23.52
CA GLN A 168 -60.35 40.18 23.72
C GLN A 168 -59.94 40.45 25.17
N LEU A 169 -59.07 41.46 25.37
CA LEU A 169 -59.36 42.68 26.13
C LEU A 169 -58.51 43.83 25.60
#